data_AF-G9M1B5-F1
#
_entry.id   AF-G9M1B5-F1
#
_cell.length_a   1.000
_cell.length_b   1.000
_cell.length_c   1.000
_cell.angle_alpha   90.00
_cell.angle_beta   90.00
_cell.angle_gamma   90.00
#
_symmetry.space_group_name_H-M   'P 1'
#
loop_
_entity.id
_entity.type
_entity.pdbx_description
1 polymer ?
#
loop_
_entity_poly.entity_id
_entity_poly.type
_entity_poly.pdbx_seq_one_letter_code
_entity_poly.pdbx_strand_id
1 'polypeptide(L)'
;DTGSDQQPKGRKLWGLVVCHHTSPRFVPFPLRYACEFLLQVFGIQLNKEVELAAQAKERHILRTQTLLCDMLLRDAPVGIFTQSPNVMDLVKCDGAALYYQNQVWALGSAPSEAEI
;
A
#
# COMPACT_ATOMS: atom_id res chain seq x y z
N ASP A 1 -20.70 18.73 -4.12
CA ASP A 1 -19.61 19.66 -3.83
C ASP A 1 -19.07 19.47 -2.42
N THR A 2 -18.12 18.57 -2.27
CA THR A 2 -17.24 18.52 -1.09
C THR A 2 -15.84 18.70 -1.64
N GLY A 3 -15.33 19.93 -1.52
CA GLY A 3 -14.00 20.31 -1.98
C GLY A 3 -12.95 19.41 -1.32
N SER A 4 -12.21 18.70 -2.14
CA SER A 4 -10.97 18.07 -1.73
C SER A 4 -9.96 19.20 -1.52
N ASP A 5 -9.66 19.51 -0.26
CA ASP A 5 -8.47 20.27 0.13
C ASP A 5 -7.24 19.45 -0.24
N GLN A 6 -6.86 19.49 -1.52
CA GLN A 6 -5.53 19.12 -1.96
C GLN A 6 -4.59 20.24 -1.53
N GLN A 7 -4.23 20.24 -0.24
CA GLN A 7 -3.03 20.93 0.21
C GLN A 7 -1.88 20.51 -0.72
N PRO A 8 -1.11 21.45 -1.28
CA PRO A 8 0.03 21.08 -2.09
C PRO A 8 0.96 20.26 -1.19
N LYS A 9 1.08 18.96 -1.48
CA LYS A 9 2.08 18.10 -0.84
C LYS A 9 3.43 18.79 -1.06
N GLY A 10 3.95 19.44 -0.02
CA GLY A 10 5.24 20.12 -0.10
C GLY A 10 6.30 19.15 -0.62
N ARG A 11 7.31 19.67 -1.33
CA ARG A 11 8.44 18.84 -1.81
C ARG A 11 9.04 18.09 -0.60
N LYS A 12 8.92 16.77 -0.60
CA LYS A 12 9.58 15.89 0.37
C LYS A 12 10.81 15.27 -0.28
N LEU A 13 11.90 15.23 0.47
CA LEU A 13 13.10 14.48 0.07
C LEU A 13 12.77 12.98 0.17
N TRP A 14 12.81 12.26 -0.95
CA TRP A 14 12.60 10.81 -0.95
C TRP A 14 13.83 10.06 -0.44
N GLY A 15 15.02 10.50 -0.86
CA GLY A 15 16.29 9.88 -0.51
C GLY A 15 17.48 10.59 -1.15
N LEU A 16 18.68 10.06 -0.96
CA LEU A 16 19.94 10.61 -1.45
C LEU A 16 20.72 9.55 -2.23
N VAL A 17 21.45 9.98 -3.26
CA VAL A 17 22.51 9.19 -3.88
C VAL A 17 23.84 9.70 -3.35
N VAL A 18 24.56 8.82 -2.65
CA VAL A 18 25.82 9.16 -1.97
C VAL A 18 26.96 8.39 -2.61
N CYS A 19 27.98 9.13 -3.05
CA CYS A 19 29.17 8.57 -3.69
C CYS A 19 30.37 8.66 -2.76
N HIS A 20 31.13 7.58 -2.63
CA HIS A 20 32.37 7.53 -1.84
C HIS A 20 33.56 7.15 -2.71
N HIS A 21 34.75 7.59 -2.32
CA HIS A 21 36.02 7.16 -2.90
C HIS A 21 37.04 6.92 -1.79
N THR A 22 37.89 5.92 -1.93
CA THR A 22 38.89 5.52 -0.92
C THR A 22 40.10 6.46 -0.86
N SER A 23 40.19 7.41 -1.79
CA SER A 23 41.22 8.45 -1.85
C SER A 23 40.60 9.81 -2.21
N PRO A 24 41.29 10.93 -1.95
CA PRO A 24 40.80 12.26 -2.33
C PRO A 24 40.50 12.32 -3.84
N ARG A 25 39.25 12.64 -4.20
CA ARG A 25 38.79 12.70 -5.59
C ARG A 25 38.05 13.99 -5.87
N PHE A 26 38.56 14.78 -6.81
CA PHE A 26 37.86 15.94 -7.33
C PHE A 26 36.89 15.51 -8.44
N VAL A 27 35.64 16.01 -8.39
CA VAL A 27 34.62 15.80 -9.42
C VAL A 27 34.31 17.15 -10.07
N PRO A 28 34.69 17.39 -11.34
CA PRO A 28 34.43 18.66 -12.02
C PRO A 28 32.95 19.02 -12.09
N PHE A 29 32.64 20.32 -12.11
CA PHE A 29 31.26 20.82 -12.14
C PHE A 29 30.41 20.23 -13.27
N PRO A 30 30.88 20.13 -14.54
CA PRO A 30 30.05 19.57 -15.61
C PRO A 30 29.59 18.13 -15.33
N LEU A 31 30.43 17.33 -14.66
CA LEU A 31 30.07 15.97 -14.29
C LEU A 31 29.04 15.95 -13.15
N ARG A 32 29.18 16.83 -12.14
CA ARG A 32 28.19 16.96 -11.06
C ARG A 32 26.82 17.39 -11.60
N TYR A 33 26.80 18.30 -12.57
CA TYR A 33 25.57 18.77 -13.22
C TYR A 33 24.91 17.67 -14.06
N ALA A 34 25.70 16.87 -14.78
CA ALA A 34 25.17 15.69 -15.48
C ALA A 34 24.55 14.67 -14.50
N CYS A 35 25.19 14.44 -13.35
CA CYS A 35 24.63 13.59 -12.30
C CYS A 35 23.32 14.17 -11.74
N GLU A 36 23.26 15.49 -11.49
CA GLU A 36 22.02 16.14 -11.03
C GLU A 36 20.87 15.92 -12.01
N PHE A 37 21.10 16.16 -13.31
CA PHE A 37 20.09 15.95 -14.35
C PHE A 37 19.62 14.49 -14.39
N LEU A 38 20.54 13.53 -14.33
CA LEU A 38 20.21 12.11 -14.28
C LEU A 38 19.32 11.79 -13.07
N LEU A 39 19.62 12.36 -11.90
CA LEU A 39 18.83 12.14 -10.67
C LEU A 39 17.46 12.81 -10.73
N GLN A 40 17.31 13.93 -11.43
CA GLN A 40 16.01 14.54 -11.68
C GLN A 40 15.12 13.61 -12.52
N VAL A 41 15.66 13.05 -13.61
CA VAL A 41 14.93 12.08 -14.47
C VAL A 41 14.60 10.80 -13.68
N PHE A 42 15.55 10.28 -12.91
CA PHE A 42 15.32 9.14 -12.02
C PHE A 42 14.19 9.41 -11.03
N GLY A 43 14.16 10.59 -10.40
CA GLY A 43 13.10 10.98 -9.47
C GLY A 43 11.71 11.01 -10.11
N ILE A 44 11.61 11.42 -11.38
CA ILE A 44 10.35 11.38 -12.13
C ILE A 44 9.90 9.93 -12.34
N GLN A 45 10.80 9.06 -12.81
CA GLN A 45 10.46 7.65 -13.03
C GLN A 45 10.07 6.95 -11.72
N LEU A 46 10.80 7.22 -10.64
CA LEU A 46 10.50 6.69 -9.32
C LEU A 46 9.11 7.10 -8.82
N ASN A 47 8.75 8.38 -8.96
CA ASN A 47 7.41 8.86 -8.59
C ASN A 47 6.32 8.14 -9.40
N LYS A 48 6.55 7.95 -10.70
CA LYS A 48 5.63 7.21 -11.57
C LYS A 48 5.44 5.76 -11.09
N GLU A 49 6.51 5.05 -10.76
CA GLU A 49 6.42 3.67 -10.25
C GLU A 49 5.66 3.61 -8.92
N VAL A 50 5.93 4.55 -7.99
CA VAL A 50 5.23 4.64 -6.70
C VAL A 50 3.74 4.90 -6.91
N GLU A 51 3.38 5.80 -7.83
CA GLU A 51 2.00 6.12 -8.15
C GLU A 51 1.27 4.94 -8.82
N LEU A 52 1.92 4.26 -9.77
CA LEU A 52 1.37 3.05 -10.40
C LEU A 52 1.13 1.92 -9.38
N ALA A 53 2.06 1.71 -8.45
CA ALA A 53 1.90 0.74 -7.38
C ALA A 53 0.72 1.10 -6.45
N ALA A 54 0.57 2.38 -6.12
CA ALA A 54 -0.56 2.87 -5.33
C ALA A 54 -1.91 2.67 -6.06
N GLN A 55 -1.98 3.00 -7.35
CA GLN A 55 -3.17 2.80 -8.18
C GLN A 55 -3.53 1.31 -8.33
N ALA A 56 -2.53 0.42 -8.48
CA ALA A 56 -2.76 -1.01 -8.54
C ALA A 56 -3.35 -1.55 -7.22
N LYS A 57 -2.82 -1.08 -6.09
CA LYS A 57 -3.33 -1.41 -4.75
C LYS A 57 -4.76 -0.90 -4.56
N GLU A 58 -5.04 0.35 -4.91
CA GLU A 58 -6.39 0.93 -4.80
C GLU A 58 -7.41 0.18 -5.66
N ARG A 59 -7.03 -0.16 -6.89
CA ARG A 59 -7.87 -0.97 -7.80
C ARG A 59 -8.15 -2.35 -7.22
N HIS A 60 -7.16 -2.99 -6.61
CA HIS A 60 -7.35 -4.29 -5.94
C HIS A 60 -8.33 -4.16 -4.77
N ILE A 61 -8.15 -3.18 -3.89
CA ILE A 61 -9.04 -2.89 -2.76
C ILE A 61 -10.48 -2.67 -3.24
N LEU A 62 -10.70 -1.80 -4.24
CA LEU A 62 -12.04 -1.51 -4.75
C LEU A 62 -12.74 -2.75 -5.33
N ARG A 63 -12.00 -3.60 -6.04
CA ARG A 63 -12.51 -4.88 -6.56
C ARG A 63 -12.91 -5.82 -5.43
N THR A 64 -12.02 -6.03 -4.45
CA THR A 64 -12.29 -6.89 -3.29
C THR A 64 -13.47 -6.36 -2.49
N GLN A 65 -13.52 -5.05 -2.21
CA GLN A 65 -14.63 -4.43 -1.50
C GLN A 65 -15.96 -4.59 -2.23
N THR A 66 -15.98 -4.43 -3.56
CA THR A 66 -17.22 -4.64 -4.36
C THR A 66 -17.73 -6.07 -4.21
N LEU A 67 -16.85 -7.06 -4.29
CA LEU A 67 -17.21 -8.47 -4.11
C LEU A 67 -17.71 -8.77 -2.69
N LEU A 68 -16.99 -8.30 -1.66
CA LEU A 68 -17.38 -8.51 -0.26
C LEU A 68 -18.71 -7.81 0.06
N CYS A 69 -18.97 -6.62 -0.49
CA CYS A 69 -20.26 -5.94 -0.34
C CYS A 69 -21.40 -6.72 -1.00
N ASP A 70 -21.19 -7.29 -2.20
CA ASP A 70 -22.19 -8.15 -2.85
C ASP A 70 -22.46 -9.41 -2.01
N MET A 71 -21.42 -10.01 -1.43
CA MET A 71 -21.55 -11.16 -0.53
C MET A 71 -22.33 -10.81 0.75
N LEU A 72 -22.04 -9.67 1.39
CA LEU A 72 -22.77 -9.21 2.58
C LEU A 72 -24.25 -8.90 2.30
N LEU A 73 -24.60 -8.53 1.06
CA LEU A 73 -25.97 -8.25 0.66
C LEU A 73 -26.77 -9.53 0.37
N ARG A 74 -26.10 -10.62 -0.05
CA ARG A 74 -26.73 -11.89 -0.42
C ARG A 74 -26.72 -12.92 0.71
N ASP A 75 -25.63 -12.98 1.47
CA ASP A 75 -25.36 -13.94 2.53
C ASP A 75 -25.27 -13.26 3.91
N ALA A 76 -25.29 -14.07 4.98
CA ALA A 76 -24.96 -13.61 6.32
C ALA A 76 -23.49 -13.12 6.40
N PRO A 77 -23.11 -12.32 7.42
CA PRO A 77 -21.73 -11.82 7.61
C PRO A 77 -20.64 -12.91 7.61
N VAL A 78 -21.03 -14.17 7.80
CA VAL A 78 -20.18 -15.35 7.73
C VAL A 78 -19.60 -15.58 6.32
N GLY A 79 -20.28 -15.11 5.25
CA GLY A 79 -19.84 -15.30 3.86
C GLY A 79 -18.48 -14.65 3.58
N ILE A 80 -18.24 -13.44 4.12
CA ILE A 80 -16.96 -12.72 3.98
C ILE A 80 -15.81 -13.35 4.77
N PHE A 81 -16.08 -14.36 5.61
CA PHE A 81 -15.08 -15.15 6.32
C PHE A 81 -14.91 -16.55 5.71
N THR A 82 -15.96 -17.13 5.14
CA THR A 82 -15.93 -18.54 4.69
C THR A 82 -15.66 -18.72 3.20
N GLN A 83 -15.89 -17.70 2.38
CA GLN A 83 -15.70 -17.77 0.92
C GLN A 83 -14.43 -17.03 0.48
N SER A 84 -14.07 -17.11 -0.81
CA SER A 84 -12.94 -16.39 -1.39
C SER A 84 -13.41 -15.46 -2.52
N PRO A 85 -12.97 -14.18 -2.56
CA PRO A 85 -12.08 -13.53 -1.61
C PRO A 85 -12.73 -13.28 -0.23
N ASN A 86 -11.93 -13.16 0.83
CA ASN A 86 -12.38 -12.90 2.20
C ASN A 86 -11.83 -11.58 2.76
N VAL A 87 -12.13 -11.28 4.02
CA VAL A 87 -11.70 -10.04 4.71
C VAL A 87 -10.17 -9.83 4.73
N MET A 88 -9.38 -10.90 4.75
CA MET A 88 -7.91 -10.81 4.74
C MET A 88 -7.35 -10.44 3.35
N ASP A 89 -8.15 -10.57 2.28
CA ASP A 89 -7.80 -10.07 0.95
C ASP A 89 -8.03 -8.55 0.82
N LEU A 90 -8.85 -7.98 1.71
CA LEU A 90 -9.12 -6.53 1.74
C LEU A 90 -8.07 -5.78 2.56
N VAL A 91 -7.69 -6.33 3.70
CA VAL A 91 -6.73 -5.74 4.63
C VAL A 91 -5.53 -6.66 4.77
N LYS A 92 -4.33 -6.13 4.55
CA LYS A 92 -3.10 -6.89 4.79
C LYS A 92 -2.96 -7.18 6.28
N CYS A 93 -3.32 -8.39 6.69
CA CYS A 93 -3.18 -8.90 8.06
C CYS A 93 -2.77 -10.37 8.04
N ASP A 94 -2.23 -10.83 9.17
CA ASP A 94 -1.81 -12.22 9.35
C ASP A 94 -2.96 -13.12 9.82
N GLY A 95 -4.04 -12.53 10.36
CA GLY A 95 -5.25 -13.22 10.77
C GLY A 95 -6.44 -12.27 10.90
N ALA A 96 -7.64 -12.84 10.98
CA ALA A 96 -8.89 -12.13 11.22
C ALA A 96 -9.85 -12.99 12.04
N ALA A 97 -10.69 -12.37 12.86
CA ALA A 97 -11.75 -13.05 13.61
C ALA A 97 -13.09 -12.32 13.47
N LEU A 98 -14.17 -13.08 13.35
CA LEU A 98 -15.55 -12.61 13.37
C LEU A 98 -16.26 -13.25 14.56
N TYR A 99 -16.82 -12.43 15.45
CA TYR A 99 -17.76 -12.88 16.45
C TYR A 99 -19.17 -12.44 16.05
N TYR A 100 -20.04 -13.41 15.78
CA TYR A 100 -21.41 -13.14 15.33
C TYR A 100 -22.34 -14.25 15.81
N GLN A 101 -23.53 -13.89 16.33
CA GLN A 101 -24.52 -14.85 16.85
C GLN A 101 -23.93 -15.88 17.84
N ASN A 102 -23.05 -15.42 18.74
CA ASN A 102 -22.43 -16.25 19.76
C ASN A 102 -21.55 -17.40 19.21
N GLN A 103 -21.03 -17.22 17.99
CA GLN A 103 -20.05 -18.09 17.34
C GLN A 103 -18.84 -17.27 16.90
N VAL A 104 -17.66 -17.90 16.92
CA VAL A 104 -16.41 -17.32 16.43
C VAL A 104 -15.98 -17.99 15.13
N TRP A 105 -15.62 -17.19 14.14
CA TRP A 105 -14.91 -17.63 12.94
C TRP A 105 -13.54 -17.00 12.92
N ALA A 106 -12.50 -17.81 12.80
CA ALA A 106 -11.11 -17.39 12.76
C ALA A 106 -10.50 -17.72 11.40
N LEU A 107 -9.66 -16.83 10.89
CA LEU A 107 -8.86 -16.99 9.68
C LEU A 107 -7.40 -16.65 9.97
N GLY A 108 -6.50 -17.40 9.34
CA GLY A 108 -5.06 -17.18 9.48
C GLY A 108 -4.58 -17.33 10.93
N SER A 109 -3.65 -16.47 11.32
CA SER A 109 -3.06 -16.43 12.66
C SER A 109 -3.90 -15.56 13.60
N ALA A 110 -5.14 -15.96 13.86
CA ALA A 110 -6.00 -15.33 14.86
C ALA A 110 -5.83 -15.99 16.24
N PRO A 111 -6.11 -15.27 17.35
CA PRO A 111 -6.16 -15.88 18.68
C PRO A 111 -7.17 -17.02 18.75
N SER A 112 -7.04 -17.89 19.76
CA SER A 112 -8.00 -18.98 19.99
C SER A 112 -9.37 -18.42 20.40
N GLU A 113 -10.43 -19.23 20.26
CA GLU A 113 -11.79 -18.82 20.66
C GLU A 113 -11.89 -18.43 22.15
N ALA A 114 -11.04 -18.98 23.02
CA ALA A 114 -10.99 -18.61 24.44
C ALA A 114 -10.28 -17.26 24.70
N GLU A 115 -9.51 -16.76 23.73
CA GLU A 115 -8.73 -15.52 23.79
C GLU A 115 -9.40 -14.35 23.04
N ILE A 116 -10.46 -14.63 22.26
CA ILE A 116 -11.28 -13.65 21.51
C ILE A 116 -12.47 -13.21 22.36
#